data_AF-A0A2I0A8U7-F1
#
_entry.id   AF-A0A2I0A8U7-F1
#
_cell.length_a   1.000
_cell.length_b   1.000
_cell.length_c   1.000
_cell.angle_alpha   90.00
_cell.angle_beta   90.00
_cell.angle_gamma   90.00
#
_symmetry.space_group_name_H-M   'P 1'
#
loop_
_entity.id
_entity.type
_entity.pdbx_description
1 polymer ?
#
loop_
_entity_poly.entity_id
_entity_poly.type
_entity_poly.pdbx_seq_one_letter_code
_entity_poly.pdbx_strand_id
1 'polypeptide(L)'
;MASTSGHLLLFLLFLRFFSSTVFGLLVDIDVYDDKEFQVKGAAALGVYNNDPHRVLSWLDFCRTLKFEKKVSKKRDGDEPLELLVFATPVGESAPAAYWVSVHGNKLMGIRRADEYIPEREVVCV
;
A
#
# COMPACT_ATOMS: atom_id res chain seq x y z
N MET A 1 -31.80 18.92 -45.55
CA MET A 1 -30.38 19.12 -45.18
C MET A 1 -30.29 19.04 -43.67
N ALA A 2 -29.90 17.87 -43.15
CA ALA A 2 -29.81 17.64 -41.71
C ALA A 2 -28.56 18.34 -41.17
N SER A 3 -28.75 19.16 -40.15
CA SER A 3 -27.74 20.00 -39.51
C SER A 3 -26.68 19.11 -38.82
N THR A 4 -25.54 18.89 -39.48
CA THR A 4 -24.40 18.08 -39.00
C THR A 4 -23.60 18.75 -37.87
N SER A 5 -23.96 19.98 -37.49
CA SER A 5 -23.23 20.79 -36.51
C SER A 5 -23.45 20.36 -35.05
N GLY A 6 -24.62 19.79 -34.71
CA GLY A 6 -24.95 19.42 -33.32
C GLY A 6 -24.25 18.16 -32.81
N HIS A 7 -23.93 17.21 -33.69
CA HIS A 7 -23.31 15.93 -33.31
C HIS A 7 -21.82 16.05 -33.01
N LEU A 8 -21.12 16.99 -33.65
CA LEU A 8 -19.69 17.20 -33.43
C LEU A 8 -19.43 17.73 -32.01
N LEU A 9 -20.28 18.63 -31.53
CA LEU A 9 -20.17 19.21 -30.18
C LEU A 9 -20.41 18.14 -29.10
N LEU A 10 -21.44 17.31 -29.29
CA LEU A 10 -21.74 16.17 -28.41
C LEU A 10 -20.58 15.16 -28.39
N PHE A 11 -20.02 14.83 -29.55
CA PHE A 11 -18.87 13.92 -29.64
C PHE A 11 -17.64 14.44 -28.91
N LEU A 12 -17.35 15.75 -29.00
CA LEU A 12 -16.26 16.39 -28.26
C LEU A 12 -16.52 16.44 -26.74
N LEU A 13 -17.77 16.63 -26.31
CA LEU A 13 -18.15 16.57 -24.90
C LEU A 13 -18.01 15.16 -24.32
N PHE A 14 -18.39 14.12 -25.08
CA PHE A 14 -18.15 12.72 -24.69
C PHE A 14 -16.65 12.41 -24.59
N LEU A 15 -15.84 12.85 -25.56
CA LEU A 15 -14.37 12.70 -25.51
C LEU A 15 -13.75 13.35 -24.27
N ARG A 16 -14.24 14.52 -23.84
CA ARG A 16 -13.79 15.14 -22.58
C ARG A 16 -14.18 14.31 -21.35
N PHE A 17 -15.40 13.79 -21.29
CA PHE A 17 -15.83 12.93 -20.18
C PHE A 17 -15.00 11.65 -20.04
N PHE A 18 -14.59 11.02 -21.15
CA PHE A 18 -13.75 9.82 -21.10
C PHE A 18 -12.26 10.12 -20.85
N SER A 19 -11.79 11.35 -21.06
CA SER A 19 -10.38 11.71 -20.84
C SER A 19 -9.99 11.89 -19.37
N SER A 20 -10.97 11.99 -18.46
CA SER A 20 -10.73 12.28 -17.03
C SER A 20 -10.72 11.06 -16.11
N THR A 21 -11.05 9.86 -16.59
CA THR A 21 -10.94 8.63 -15.79
C THR A 21 -9.61 7.92 -16.05
N VAL A 22 -8.49 8.55 -15.72
CA VAL A 22 -7.24 7.82 -15.46
C VAL A 22 -7.16 7.60 -13.95
N PHE A 23 -7.98 6.68 -13.47
CA PHE A 23 -7.78 6.09 -12.14
C PHE A 23 -6.42 5.38 -12.17
N GLY A 24 -5.50 5.79 -11.29
CA GLY A 24 -4.33 4.98 -11.00
C GLY A 24 -4.83 3.64 -10.47
N LEU A 25 -4.49 2.56 -11.16
CA LEU A 25 -4.86 1.22 -10.73
C LEU A 25 -4.03 0.89 -9.50
N LEU A 26 -4.67 0.80 -8.34
CA LEU A 26 -4.10 0.17 -7.15
C LEU A 26 -4.25 -1.33 -7.33
N VAL A 27 -3.15 -2.05 -7.28
CA VAL A 27 -3.15 -3.51 -7.34
C VAL A 27 -2.75 -4.02 -5.96
N ASP A 28 -3.71 -4.64 -5.29
CA ASP A 28 -3.51 -5.29 -4.00
C ASP A 28 -3.12 -6.74 -4.26
N ILE A 29 -1.94 -7.14 -3.76
CA ILE A 29 -1.40 -8.48 -3.97
C ILE A 29 -1.20 -9.14 -2.61
N ASP A 30 -1.84 -10.29 -2.40
CA ASP A 30 -1.62 -11.16 -1.23
C ASP A 30 -0.21 -11.75 -1.30
N VAL A 31 0.57 -11.51 -0.24
CA VAL A 31 1.96 -11.97 -0.09
C VAL A 31 2.17 -12.71 1.23
N TYR A 32 1.10 -13.22 1.81
CA TYR A 32 1.11 -13.93 3.09
C TYR A 32 2.18 -15.05 3.14
N ASP A 33 2.29 -15.83 2.06
CA ASP A 33 3.20 -16.97 1.95
C ASP A 33 4.53 -16.64 1.23
N ASP A 34 4.70 -15.39 0.78
CA ASP A 34 5.89 -14.99 0.02
C ASP A 34 7.04 -14.57 0.93
N LYS A 35 8.07 -15.42 0.99
CA LYS A 35 9.27 -15.23 1.82
C LYS A 35 9.98 -13.89 1.55
N GLU A 36 10.00 -13.40 0.31
CA GLU A 36 10.65 -12.13 -0.02
C GLU A 36 9.98 -10.97 0.73
N PHE A 37 8.66 -10.92 0.72
CA PHE A 37 7.88 -9.87 1.37
C PHE A 37 7.84 -10.01 2.89
N GLN A 38 7.94 -11.24 3.42
CA GLN A 38 8.15 -11.44 4.85
C GLN A 38 9.49 -10.85 5.31
N VAL A 39 10.57 -11.09 4.56
CA VAL A 39 11.89 -10.53 4.87
C VAL A 39 11.89 -9.00 4.77
N LYS A 40 11.27 -8.44 3.72
CA LYS A 40 11.16 -6.97 3.56
C LYS A 40 10.37 -6.32 4.69
N GLY A 41 9.22 -6.89 5.06
CA GLY A 41 8.41 -6.39 6.17
C GLY A 41 9.16 -6.42 7.50
N ALA A 42 9.79 -7.55 7.82
CA ALA A 42 10.60 -7.69 9.04
C ALA A 42 11.78 -6.71 9.07
N ALA A 43 12.50 -6.55 7.95
CA ALA A 43 13.60 -5.61 7.86
C ALA A 43 13.14 -4.15 8.05
N ALA A 44 12.01 -3.77 7.45
CA ALA A 44 11.45 -2.43 7.58
C ALA A 44 11.05 -2.11 9.03
N LEU A 45 10.40 -3.04 9.73
CA LEU A 45 10.12 -2.90 11.16
C LEU A 45 11.40 -2.87 12.01
N GLY A 46 12.41 -3.66 11.64
CA GLY A 46 13.72 -3.61 12.28
C GLY A 46 14.36 -2.22 12.19
N VAL A 47 14.30 -1.58 11.01
CA VAL A 47 14.77 -0.20 10.84
C VAL A 47 13.97 0.77 11.73
N TYR A 48 12.65 0.63 11.77
CA TYR A 48 11.79 1.45 12.62
C TYR A 48 12.10 1.33 14.11
N ASN A 49 12.23 0.11 14.63
CA ASN A 49 12.45 -0.15 16.05
C ASN A 49 13.79 0.41 16.55
N ASN A 50 14.79 0.47 15.65
CA ASN A 50 16.10 1.04 15.94
C ASN A 50 16.15 2.58 15.79
N ASP A 51 15.09 3.23 15.33
CA ASP A 51 15.00 4.69 15.28
C ASP A 51 14.85 5.26 16.71
N PRO A 52 15.81 6.09 17.19
CA PRO A 52 15.70 6.73 18.50
C PRO A 52 14.54 7.75 18.58
N HIS A 53 13.99 8.18 17.44
CA HIS A 53 12.89 9.14 17.34
C HIS A 53 11.54 8.47 17.00
N ARG A 54 11.43 7.14 17.14
CA ARG A 54 10.17 6.42 16.90
C ARG A 54 9.01 6.97 17.75
N VAL A 55 7.83 7.04 17.14
CA VAL A 55 6.61 7.57 17.76
C VAL A 55 5.73 6.47 18.40
N LEU A 56 5.76 5.26 17.84
CA LEU A 56 5.06 4.08 18.35
C LEU A 56 6.00 3.30 19.28
N SER A 57 5.40 2.45 20.11
CA SER A 57 6.14 1.45 20.88
C SER A 57 6.89 0.48 19.95
N TRP A 58 7.82 -0.28 20.53
CA TRP A 58 8.51 -1.35 19.81
C TRP A 58 7.49 -2.32 19.22
N LEU A 59 7.64 -2.66 17.94
CA LEU A 59 6.72 -3.53 17.22
C LEU A 59 7.39 -4.87 16.92
N ASP A 60 6.87 -5.95 17.49
CA ASP A 60 7.33 -7.30 17.20
C ASP A 60 6.67 -7.80 15.91
N PHE A 61 7.49 -8.00 14.88
CA PHE A 61 7.02 -8.42 13.56
C PHE A 61 6.34 -9.79 13.63
N CYS A 62 5.15 -9.91 13.01
CA CYS A 62 4.46 -11.19 12.84
C CYS A 62 4.48 -11.64 11.37
N ARG A 63 3.79 -10.90 10.50
CA ARG A 63 3.58 -11.27 9.10
C ARG A 63 3.34 -10.07 8.21
N THR A 64 3.77 -10.14 6.95
CA THR A 64 3.32 -9.26 5.86
C THR A 64 2.13 -9.91 5.18
N LEU A 65 0.99 -9.23 5.05
CA LEU A 65 -0.21 -9.79 4.41
C LEU A 65 -0.31 -9.41 2.94
N LYS A 66 -0.12 -8.12 2.65
CA LYS A 66 -0.37 -7.56 1.34
C LYS A 66 0.72 -6.57 0.99
N PHE A 67 0.90 -6.32 -0.30
CA PHE A 67 1.51 -5.08 -0.74
C PHE A 67 0.61 -4.37 -1.75
N GLU A 68 0.66 -3.06 -1.71
CA GLU A 68 0.08 -2.21 -2.74
C GLU A 68 1.20 -1.64 -3.59
N LYS A 69 1.08 -1.81 -4.91
CA LYS A 69 1.89 -1.08 -5.87
C LYS A 69 1.00 -0.07 -6.58
N LYS A 70 1.33 1.22 -6.42
CA LYS A 70 0.76 2.26 -7.28
C LYS A 70 1.35 2.09 -8.68
N VAL A 71 0.49 1.79 -9.65
CA VAL A 71 0.89 1.74 -11.06
C VAL A 71 0.65 3.12 -11.64
N SER A 72 1.60 4.04 -11.48
CA SER A 72 1.55 5.32 -12.21
C SER A 72 2.16 5.19 -13.60
N LYS A 73 1.65 5.98 -14.55
CA LYS A 73 2.17 6.06 -15.93
C LYS A 73 3.52 6.79 -16.02
N LYS A 74 4.09 7.27 -14.91
CA LYS A 74 5.43 7.87 -14.90
C LYS A 74 6.46 6.74 -14.75
N ARG A 75 7.53 6.82 -15.54
CA ARG A 75 8.63 5.84 -15.65
C ARG A 75 8.84 5.03 -14.37
N ASP A 76 8.77 3.71 -14.52
CA ASP A 76 9.29 2.71 -13.59
C ASP A 76 10.57 3.23 -12.92
N GLY A 77 10.54 3.39 -11.60
CA GLY A 77 11.78 3.68 -10.88
C GLY A 77 11.63 4.02 -9.40
N ASP A 78 10.69 4.88 -9.03
CA ASP A 78 10.83 5.65 -7.77
C ASP A 78 9.59 5.66 -6.86
N GLU A 79 8.58 4.82 -7.11
CA GLU A 79 7.41 4.78 -6.23
C GLU A 79 7.67 3.87 -5.02
N PRO A 80 7.34 4.34 -3.80
CA PRO A 80 7.46 3.50 -2.62
C PRO A 80 6.51 2.32 -2.70
N LEU A 81 7.00 1.18 -2.25
CA LEU A 81 6.24 -0.04 -2.04
C LEU A 81 5.53 0.09 -0.69
N GLU A 82 4.20 -0.03 -0.68
CA GLU A 82 3.43 -0.05 0.56
C GLU A 82 3.19 -1.50 0.97
N LEU A 83 3.65 -1.87 2.17
CA LEU A 83 3.48 -3.20 2.76
C LEU A 83 2.49 -3.13 3.90
N LEU A 84 1.51 -4.03 3.92
CA LEU A 84 0.64 -4.23 5.06
C LEU A 84 1.26 -5.28 5.98
N VAL A 85 1.75 -4.85 7.14
CA VAL A 85 2.43 -5.69 8.11
C VAL A 85 1.60 -5.80 9.39
N PHE A 86 1.42 -7.02 9.87
CA PHE A 86 0.94 -7.30 11.22
C PHE A 86 2.12 -7.40 12.18
N ALA A 87 2.00 -6.69 13.30
CA ALA A 87 2.97 -6.70 14.37
C ALA A 87 2.30 -6.53 15.72
N THR A 88 2.93 -7.04 16.77
CA THR A 88 2.45 -6.92 18.15
C THR A 88 3.22 -5.79 18.84
N PRO A 89 2.55 -4.71 19.28
CA PRO A 89 3.20 -3.68 20.08
C PRO A 89 3.64 -4.26 21.43
N VAL A 90 4.86 -3.94 21.87
CA VAL A 90 5.33 -4.36 23.19
C VAL A 90 4.42 -3.81 24.27
N GLY A 91 3.92 -4.71 25.12
CA GLY A 91 2.95 -4.40 26.18
C GLY A 91 1.49 -4.63 25.78
N GLU A 92 1.20 -4.92 24.50
CA GLU A 92 -0.12 -5.32 24.03
C GLU A 92 -0.19 -6.84 23.85
N SER A 93 -1.39 -7.41 24.05
CA SER A 93 -1.63 -8.85 23.90
C SER A 93 -2.09 -9.25 22.50
N ALA A 94 -2.49 -8.28 21.68
CA ALA A 94 -3.07 -8.52 20.36
C ALA A 94 -2.24 -7.83 19.28
N PRO A 95 -2.02 -8.48 18.13
CA PRO A 95 -1.36 -7.84 17.00
C PRO A 95 -2.27 -6.80 16.35
N ALA A 96 -1.64 -5.82 15.71
CA ALA A 96 -2.29 -4.79 14.93
C ALA A 96 -1.67 -4.69 13.52
N ALA A 97 -2.45 -4.16 12.59
CA ALA A 97 -2.03 -3.92 11.22
C ALA A 97 -1.36 -2.55 11.07
N TYR A 98 -0.31 -2.50 10.25
CA TYR A 98 0.47 -1.31 9.96
C TYR A 98 0.77 -1.23 8.47
N TRP A 99 0.52 -0.05 7.89
CA TRP A 99 1.04 0.28 6.57
C TRP A 99 2.49 0.75 6.71
N VAL A 100 3.38 0.08 6.01
CA VAL A 100 4.83 0.30 6.01
C VAL A 100 5.26 0.68 4.60
N SER A 101 5.69 1.91 4.42
CA SER A 101 6.15 2.44 3.14
C SER A 101 7.65 2.25 3.01
N VAL A 102 8.11 1.53 1.99
CA VAL A 102 9.54 1.25 1.74
C VAL A 102 9.94 1.67 0.34
N HIS A 103 11.13 2.26 0.21
CA HIS A 103 11.72 2.59 -1.09
C HIS A 103 13.12 1.99 -1.19
N GLY A 104 13.28 0.98 -2.06
CA GLY A 104 14.46 0.12 -2.05
C GLY A 104 14.63 -0.54 -0.68
N ASN A 105 15.73 -0.22 0.03
CA ASN A 105 16.03 -0.71 1.38
C ASN A 105 15.77 0.32 2.49
N LYS A 106 15.12 1.45 2.17
CA LYS A 106 14.86 2.54 3.13
C LYS A 106 13.40 2.52 3.57
N LEU A 107 13.18 2.63 4.88
CA LEU A 107 11.87 2.92 5.44
C LEU A 107 11.53 4.39 5.20
N MET A 108 10.39 4.64 4.57
CA MET A 108 9.87 5.99 4.30
C MET A 108 8.84 6.42 5.35
N GLY A 109 8.10 5.47 5.90
CA GLY A 109 7.13 5.75 6.96
C GLY A 109 6.40 4.50 7.43
N ILE A 110 5.80 4.61 8.61
CA ILE A 110 4.90 3.61 9.17
C ILE A 110 3.69 4.31 9.77
N ARG A 111 2.51 3.72 9.58
CA ARG A 111 1.27 4.17 10.19
C ARG A 111 0.41 2.97 10.55
N ARG A 112 -0.40 3.10 11.60
CA ARG A 112 -1.41 2.10 11.91
C ARG A 112 -2.41 2.02 10.74
N ALA A 113 -2.79 0.82 10.34
CA ALA A 113 -3.87 0.63 9.39
C ALA A 113 -5.19 0.63 10.17
N ASP A 114 -6.11 1.51 9.79
CA ASP A 114 -7.43 1.60 10.42
C ASP A 114 -8.36 0.44 10.01
N GLU A 115 -7.97 -0.30 8.98
CA GLU A 115 -8.74 -1.43 8.46
C GLU A 115 -8.46 -2.71 9.25
N TYR A 116 -9.51 -3.20 9.93
CA TYR A 116 -9.59 -4.58 10.35
C TYR A 116 -9.65 -5.46 9.10
N ILE A 117 -8.64 -6.31 8.89
CA ILE A 117 -8.56 -7.21 7.73
C ILE A 117 -8.78 -8.64 8.21
N PRO A 118 -10.03 -9.14 8.20
CA PRO A 118 -10.38 -10.50 8.63
C PRO A 118 -10.12 -11.56 7.56
N GLU A 119 -9.17 -11.35 6.65
CA GLU A 119 -8.96 -12.29 5.55
C GLU A 119 -8.23 -13.55 6.01
N ARG A 120 -7.41 -13.48 7.06
CA ARG A 120 -6.75 -14.64 7.69
C ARG A 120 -6.57 -14.43 9.19
N GLU A 121 -6.68 -15.49 9.98
CA GLU A 121 -6.19 -15.48 11.36
C GLU A 121 -4.66 -15.33 11.32
N VAL A 122 -4.17 -14.14 11.69
CA VAL A 122 -2.74 -13.89 11.80
C VAL A 122 -2.27 -14.39 13.16
N VAL A 123 -1.59 -15.54 13.17
CA VAL A 123 -0.94 -16.07 14.37
C VAL A 123 0.50 -15.56 14.42
N CYS A 124 0.79 -14.71 15.40
CA CYS A 124 2.16 -14.35 15.78
C CYS A 124 2.73 -15.51 16.61
N VAL A 125 3.89 -16.06 16.21
CA VAL A 125 4.58 -17.17 16.89
C VAL A 125 5.82 -16.65 17.59
#